data_AF-S3CVP5-F1
#
_entry.id   AF-S3CVP5-F1
#
_cell.length_a   1.000
_cell.length_b   1.000
_cell.length_c   1.000
_cell.angle_alpha   90.00
_cell.angle_beta   90.00
_cell.angle_gamma   90.00
#
_symmetry.space_group_name_H-M   'P 1'
#
loop_
_entity.id
_entity.type
_entity.pdbx_description
1 polymer ?
#
loop_
_entity_poly.entity_id
_entity_poly.type
_entity_poly.pdbx_seq_one_letter_code
_entity_poly.pdbx_strand_id
1 'polypeptide(L)'
;MVASSGEDYEGRPPYIHSMLAGGLGGTFGDMLMHSLDTVKTRQQGDPHIPPKYTSLGSSYYTIFRQEGIRRGLYAGWLPALLGSFPGTVTFFGTYEFSKRHMIDAGVQTHIAYLISGFMGDLAASVVYVPSEVLKTRLQLQGRYQNPYFDSGYNYRGTVDAVRTIVRQEGAGALFHGYGATLFRDLPFSALQFMFWEQAQSWAHEWKQSRDIGLPLDFLTGAGAGGLAGAMTCPLDVVKTRLQTQVRSDVPSSRSSPPPSTSSSLKPGSSPPDVPSKHTSEASSSKPQSASQAPPQKRLISTSSPSTHTPKPGSVMLETSSVISGLKFIYRTEGVGGWFRGVGPRVVWTSIQSGCMLLLYQTILRKLEVLMPLSDELTEIQ
;
A
#
# COMPACT_ATOMS: atom_id res chain seq x y z
N MET A 1 -19.37 -40.85 -2.94
CA MET A 1 -18.01 -41.41 -2.87
C MET A 1 -17.17 -40.61 -3.83
N VAL A 2 -16.51 -39.56 -3.33
CA VAL A 2 -15.64 -38.69 -4.14
C VAL A 2 -14.22 -39.18 -3.95
N ALA A 3 -13.64 -39.72 -5.01
CA ALA A 3 -12.25 -40.13 -5.09
C ALA A 3 -11.35 -38.88 -5.11
N SER A 4 -11.06 -38.30 -3.96
CA SER A 4 -10.18 -37.12 -3.81
C SER A 4 -8.98 -37.39 -2.89
N SER A 5 -8.76 -38.62 -2.44
CA SER A 5 -7.69 -38.93 -1.48
C SER A 5 -6.45 -39.60 -2.10
N GLY A 6 -6.44 -39.81 -3.43
CA GLY A 6 -5.41 -40.60 -4.12
C GLY A 6 -4.47 -39.83 -5.03
N GLU A 7 -4.88 -38.68 -5.59
CA GLU A 7 -4.07 -37.94 -6.58
C GLU A 7 -3.20 -36.83 -5.98
N ASP A 8 -3.40 -36.47 -4.70
CA ASP A 8 -2.70 -35.33 -4.06
C ASP A 8 -1.28 -35.65 -3.56
N TYR A 9 -0.84 -36.92 -3.62
CA TYR A 9 0.51 -37.34 -3.23
C TYR A 9 1.50 -37.34 -4.40
N GLU A 10 1.03 -37.43 -5.64
CA GLU A 10 1.87 -37.71 -6.80
C GLU A 10 2.09 -36.42 -7.64
N GLY A 11 2.90 -35.51 -7.09
CA GLY A 11 3.36 -34.34 -7.87
C GLY A 11 3.56 -33.01 -7.13
N ARG A 12 3.71 -33.00 -5.79
CA ARG A 12 3.98 -31.76 -5.06
C ARG A 12 5.42 -31.27 -5.36
N PRO A 13 5.62 -30.03 -5.85
CA PRO A 13 6.96 -29.52 -6.08
C PRO A 13 7.75 -29.46 -4.76
N PRO A 14 9.07 -29.64 -4.77
CA PRO A 14 9.89 -29.44 -3.57
C PRO A 14 9.71 -28.05 -2.97
N TYR A 15 9.74 -27.92 -1.64
CA TYR A 15 9.58 -26.63 -0.95
C TYR A 15 10.52 -25.55 -1.50
N ILE A 16 11.78 -25.92 -1.75
CA ILE A 16 12.81 -25.01 -2.28
C ILE A 16 12.40 -24.47 -3.66
N HIS A 17 11.79 -25.29 -4.52
CA HIS A 17 11.34 -24.85 -5.83
C HIS A 17 10.21 -23.82 -5.72
N SER A 18 9.21 -24.10 -4.89
CA SER A 18 8.11 -23.16 -4.62
C SER A 18 8.62 -21.86 -4.00
N MET A 19 9.57 -21.94 -3.06
CA MET A 19 10.19 -20.78 -2.43
C MET A 19 10.95 -19.92 -3.43
N LEU A 20 11.79 -20.52 -4.28
CA LEU A 20 12.57 -19.79 -5.29
C LEU A 20 11.71 -19.24 -6.42
N ALA A 21 10.76 -20.04 -6.93
CA ALA A 21 9.81 -19.60 -7.94
C ALA A 21 8.93 -18.45 -7.41
N GLY A 22 8.50 -18.54 -6.15
CA GLY A 22 7.76 -17.50 -5.45
C GLY A 22 8.60 -16.25 -5.23
N GLY A 23 9.83 -16.43 -4.77
CA GLY A 23 10.89 -15.44 -4.63
C GLY A 23 11.04 -14.56 -5.87
N LEU A 24 11.35 -15.22 -6.99
CA LEU A 24 11.62 -14.59 -8.27
C LEU A 24 10.35 -14.01 -8.92
N GLY A 25 9.24 -14.75 -8.89
CA GLY A 25 7.96 -14.32 -9.46
C GLY A 25 7.38 -13.10 -8.74
N GLY A 26 7.39 -13.11 -7.40
CA GLY A 26 6.95 -11.97 -6.58
C GLY A 26 7.82 -10.73 -6.79
N THR A 27 9.15 -10.92 -6.75
CA THR A 27 10.10 -9.83 -7.00
C THR A 27 9.91 -9.19 -8.37
N PHE A 28 9.70 -10.01 -9.41
CA PHE A 28 9.45 -9.50 -10.75
C PHE A 28 8.15 -8.70 -10.81
N GLY A 29 7.06 -9.22 -10.23
CA GLY A 29 5.78 -8.53 -10.15
C GLY A 29 5.90 -7.14 -9.51
N ASP A 30 6.62 -7.07 -8.39
CA ASP A 30 6.88 -5.81 -7.68
C ASP A 30 7.71 -4.84 -8.50
N MET A 31 8.76 -5.31 -9.18
CA MET A 31 9.62 -4.47 -10.02
C MET A 31 8.90 -3.94 -11.25
N LEU A 32 8.03 -4.75 -11.86
CA LEU A 32 7.20 -4.35 -13.00
C LEU A 32 6.23 -3.23 -12.61
N MET A 33 5.64 -3.31 -11.42
CA MET A 33 4.67 -2.34 -10.91
C MET A 33 5.30 -1.11 -10.24
N HIS A 34 6.60 -1.13 -9.98
CA HIS A 34 7.29 -0.14 -9.14
C HIS A 34 7.15 1.31 -9.65
N SER A 35 7.16 1.52 -10.97
CA SER A 35 7.01 2.86 -11.56
C SER A 35 5.64 3.47 -11.26
N LEU A 36 4.59 2.67 -11.38
CA LEU A 36 3.22 3.07 -11.11
C LEU A 36 2.97 3.21 -9.60
N ASP A 37 3.57 2.37 -8.77
CA ASP A 37 3.57 2.54 -7.30
C ASP A 37 4.16 3.89 -6.89
N THR A 38 5.24 4.30 -7.55
CA THR A 38 5.90 5.56 -7.23
C THR A 38 4.98 6.75 -7.54
N VAL A 39 4.31 6.74 -8.69
CA VAL A 39 3.34 7.78 -9.05
C VAL A 39 2.19 7.85 -8.05
N LYS A 40 1.64 6.70 -7.64
CA LYS A 40 0.57 6.64 -6.64
C LYS A 40 1.02 7.15 -5.28
N THR A 41 2.19 6.73 -4.84
CA THR A 41 2.77 7.14 -3.57
C THR A 41 2.93 8.66 -3.52
N ARG A 42 3.36 9.27 -4.63
CA ARG A 42 3.42 10.73 -4.78
C ARG A 42 2.06 11.41 -4.73
N GLN A 43 1.06 10.85 -5.40
CA GLN A 43 -0.30 11.38 -5.36
C GLN A 43 -0.89 11.35 -3.95
N GLN A 44 -0.69 10.25 -3.22
CA GLN A 44 -1.23 10.06 -1.87
C GLN A 44 -0.46 10.86 -0.81
N GLY A 45 0.84 11.07 -1.02
CA GLY A 45 1.69 11.82 -0.10
C GLY A 45 1.80 13.32 -0.40
N ASP A 46 1.13 13.84 -1.43
CA ASP A 46 1.19 15.25 -1.80
C ASP A 46 0.55 16.14 -0.70
N PRO A 47 1.32 17.05 -0.07
CA PRO A 47 0.77 17.95 0.93
C PRO A 47 0.04 19.17 0.33
N HIS A 48 0.22 19.47 -0.96
CA HIS A 48 -0.25 20.72 -1.57
C HIS A 48 -1.78 20.77 -1.73
N ILE A 49 -2.34 21.98 -1.53
CA ILE A 49 -3.73 22.30 -1.84
C ILE A 49 -3.71 23.56 -2.72
N PRO A 50 -4.09 23.47 -4.02
CA PRO A 50 -4.52 22.28 -4.75
C PRO A 50 -3.39 21.25 -4.96
N PRO A 51 -3.72 19.95 -5.13
CA PRO A 51 -2.72 18.89 -5.34
C PRO A 51 -1.93 19.12 -6.62
N LYS A 52 -0.60 18.96 -6.55
CA LYS A 52 0.29 18.98 -7.72
C LYS A 52 0.05 17.76 -8.62
N TYR A 53 -0.22 16.61 -8.01
CA TYR A 53 -0.41 15.33 -8.71
C TYR A 53 -1.90 14.93 -8.75
N THR A 54 -2.61 15.32 -9.81
CA THR A 54 -4.09 15.16 -9.89
C THR A 54 -4.57 13.93 -10.66
N SER A 55 -3.89 13.57 -11.75
CA SER A 55 -4.23 12.41 -12.61
C SER A 55 -3.03 11.49 -12.73
N LEU A 56 -3.26 10.17 -12.79
CA LEU A 56 -2.17 9.18 -12.92
C LEU A 56 -1.28 9.49 -14.13
N GLY A 57 -1.87 9.78 -15.30
CA GLY A 57 -1.11 10.06 -16.51
C GLY A 57 -0.32 11.37 -16.43
N SER A 58 -0.94 12.45 -15.94
CA SER A 58 -0.25 13.74 -15.78
C SER A 58 0.86 13.66 -14.73
N SER A 59 0.62 12.92 -13.64
CA SER A 59 1.60 12.72 -12.56
C SER A 59 2.77 11.88 -13.04
N TYR A 60 2.50 10.81 -13.79
CA TYR A 60 3.54 9.98 -14.42
C TYR A 60 4.42 10.81 -15.35
N TYR A 61 3.82 11.57 -16.26
CA TYR A 61 4.54 12.44 -17.19
C TYR A 61 5.34 13.53 -16.45
N THR A 62 4.76 14.13 -15.41
CA THR A 62 5.41 15.17 -14.60
C THR A 62 6.63 14.63 -13.88
N ILE A 63 6.52 13.48 -13.22
CA ILE A 63 7.65 12.83 -12.51
C ILE A 63 8.73 12.43 -13.51
N PHE A 64 8.34 11.83 -14.64
CA PHE A 64 9.27 11.46 -15.70
C PHE A 64 10.06 12.67 -16.23
N ARG A 65 9.39 13.79 -16.50
CA ARG A 65 10.01 15.00 -17.06
C ARG A 65 10.86 15.76 -16.04
N GLN A 66 10.45 15.82 -14.77
CA GLN A 66 11.13 16.61 -13.73
C GLN A 66 12.28 15.83 -13.07
N GLU A 67 12.08 14.53 -12.81
CA GLU A 67 12.98 13.73 -11.96
C GLU A 67 13.63 12.56 -12.71
N GLY A 68 13.14 12.23 -13.90
CA GLY A 68 13.66 11.15 -14.75
C GLY A 68 13.26 9.74 -14.27
N ILE A 69 13.79 8.73 -14.95
CA ILE A 69 13.43 7.32 -14.69
C ILE A 69 14.08 6.83 -13.40
N ARG A 70 15.40 6.93 -13.28
CA ARG A 70 16.17 6.27 -12.19
C ARG A 70 15.86 6.84 -10.81
N ARG A 71 15.77 8.16 -10.68
CA ARG A 71 15.56 8.86 -9.40
C ARG A 71 14.14 9.41 -9.20
N GLY A 72 13.34 9.48 -10.26
CA GLY A 72 11.91 9.77 -10.19
C GLY A 72 11.13 8.47 -10.09
N LEU A 73 10.82 7.85 -11.24
CA LEU A 73 9.90 6.70 -11.32
C LEU A 73 10.38 5.44 -10.57
N TYR A 74 11.68 5.21 -10.46
CA TYR A 74 12.26 4.04 -9.78
C TYR A 74 12.90 4.39 -8.43
N ALA A 75 12.55 5.53 -7.83
CA ALA A 75 12.99 5.83 -6.47
C ALA A 75 12.55 4.72 -5.51
N GLY A 76 13.44 4.26 -4.63
CA GLY A 76 13.14 3.20 -3.67
C GLY A 76 13.07 1.77 -4.25
N TRP A 77 13.55 1.53 -5.49
CA TRP A 77 13.58 0.17 -6.06
C TRP A 77 14.46 -0.81 -5.27
N LEU A 78 15.58 -0.33 -4.72
CA LEU A 78 16.51 -1.19 -3.96
C LEU A 78 15.90 -1.76 -2.67
N PRO A 79 15.30 -0.97 -1.76
CA PRO A 79 14.64 -1.56 -0.58
C PRO A 79 13.44 -2.42 -0.99
N ALA A 80 12.71 -2.05 -2.04
CA ALA A 80 11.63 -2.89 -2.56
C ALA A 80 12.15 -4.28 -2.97
N LEU A 81 13.26 -4.34 -3.72
CA LEU A 81 13.91 -5.60 -4.09
C LEU A 81 14.40 -6.40 -2.88
N LEU A 82 15.09 -5.73 -1.94
CA LEU A 82 15.66 -6.36 -0.75
C LEU A 82 14.60 -6.89 0.24
N GLY A 83 13.41 -6.31 0.25
CA GLY A 83 12.29 -6.82 1.04
C GLY A 83 11.46 -7.87 0.31
N SER A 84 11.21 -7.66 -0.98
CA SER A 84 10.32 -8.49 -1.78
C SER A 84 10.84 -9.91 -1.89
N PHE A 85 12.09 -10.12 -2.33
CA PHE A 85 12.64 -11.47 -2.52
C PHE A 85 12.62 -12.34 -1.26
N PRO A 86 13.24 -11.94 -0.12
CA PRO A 86 13.20 -12.75 1.08
C PRO A 86 11.80 -12.81 1.70
N GLY A 87 10.98 -11.77 1.53
CA GLY A 87 9.58 -11.75 1.96
C GLY A 87 8.76 -12.82 1.24
N THR A 88 8.84 -12.88 -0.09
CA THR A 88 8.09 -13.86 -0.89
C THR A 88 8.65 -15.28 -0.75
N VAL A 89 9.96 -15.46 -0.57
CA VAL A 89 10.55 -16.75 -0.18
C VAL A 89 9.96 -17.24 1.15
N THR A 90 9.88 -16.36 2.15
CA THR A 90 9.29 -16.68 3.46
C THR A 90 7.80 -16.98 3.35
N PHE A 91 7.09 -16.20 2.53
CA PHE A 91 5.67 -16.42 2.22
C PHE A 91 5.44 -17.82 1.65
N PHE A 92 6.10 -18.16 0.52
CA PHE A 92 5.85 -19.42 -0.18
C PHE A 92 6.34 -20.63 0.62
N GLY A 93 7.43 -20.49 1.39
CA GLY A 93 7.88 -21.55 2.29
C GLY A 93 6.86 -21.86 3.38
N THR A 94 6.37 -20.82 4.07
CA THR A 94 5.35 -20.96 5.12
C THR A 94 4.01 -21.42 4.56
N TYR A 95 3.64 -20.90 3.38
CA TYR A 95 2.43 -21.27 2.67
C TYR A 95 2.42 -22.75 2.32
N GLU A 96 3.46 -23.26 1.65
CA GLU A 96 3.55 -24.67 1.26
C GLU A 96 3.62 -25.60 2.47
N PHE A 97 4.38 -25.23 3.50
CA PHE A 97 4.47 -25.99 4.74
C PHE A 97 3.09 -26.12 5.41
N SER A 98 2.42 -24.99 5.65
CA SER A 98 1.13 -24.97 6.33
C SER A 98 0.05 -25.68 5.50
N LYS A 99 0.06 -25.48 4.18
CA LYS A 99 -0.89 -26.06 3.23
C LYS A 99 -0.84 -27.58 3.26
N ARG A 100 0.36 -28.15 3.12
CA ARG A 100 0.57 -29.60 3.11
C ARG A 100 0.18 -30.21 4.45
N HIS A 101 0.65 -29.64 5.56
CA HIS A 101 0.29 -30.13 6.90
C HIS A 101 -1.21 -30.12 7.17
N MET A 102 -1.93 -29.10 6.71
CA MET A 102 -3.39 -29.01 6.90
C MET A 102 -4.15 -30.01 6.01
N ILE A 103 -3.75 -30.16 4.75
CA ILE A 103 -4.37 -31.12 3.82
C ILE A 103 -4.11 -32.55 4.29
N ASP A 104 -2.88 -32.86 4.70
CA ASP A 104 -2.49 -34.18 5.20
C ASP A 104 -3.20 -34.52 6.53
N ALA A 105 -3.58 -33.49 7.30
CA ALA A 105 -4.44 -33.63 8.50
C ALA A 105 -5.94 -33.75 8.17
N GLY A 106 -6.34 -33.75 6.89
CA GLY A 106 -7.73 -33.90 6.45
C GLY A 106 -8.58 -32.63 6.52
N VAL A 107 -7.97 -31.45 6.64
CA VAL A 107 -8.71 -30.17 6.58
C VAL A 107 -9.19 -29.92 5.15
N GLN A 108 -10.40 -29.37 5.00
CA GLN A 108 -10.94 -28.99 3.70
C GLN A 108 -9.98 -28.07 2.94
N THR A 109 -9.74 -28.39 1.67
CA THR A 109 -8.73 -27.80 0.79
C THR A 109 -8.80 -26.27 0.72
N HIS A 110 -9.99 -25.68 0.53
CA HIS A 110 -10.12 -24.20 0.47
C HIS A 110 -9.76 -23.51 1.79
N ILE A 111 -10.08 -24.15 2.93
CA ILE A 111 -9.74 -23.62 4.26
C ILE A 111 -8.23 -23.71 4.47
N ALA A 112 -7.61 -24.82 4.05
CA ALA A 112 -6.16 -24.97 4.08
C ALA A 112 -5.46 -23.88 3.25
N TYR A 113 -5.93 -23.59 2.03
CA TYR A 113 -5.38 -22.51 1.20
C TYR A 113 -5.53 -21.14 1.84
N LEU A 114 -6.70 -20.84 2.41
CA LEU A 114 -6.99 -19.56 3.06
C LEU A 114 -6.09 -19.34 4.28
N ILE A 115 -6.03 -20.32 5.19
CA ILE A 115 -5.23 -20.23 6.42
C ILE A 115 -3.72 -20.19 6.08
N SER A 116 -3.29 -20.99 5.11
CA SER A 116 -1.88 -20.99 4.68
C SER A 116 -1.47 -19.67 4.04
N GLY A 117 -2.35 -19.06 3.23
CA GLY A 117 -2.14 -17.73 2.66
C GLY A 117 -2.02 -16.65 3.75
N PHE A 118 -2.86 -16.73 4.78
CA PHE A 118 -2.80 -15.85 5.94
C PHE A 118 -1.50 -16.03 6.73
N MET A 119 -1.12 -17.27 7.05
CA MET A 119 0.11 -17.58 7.81
C MET A 119 1.36 -17.20 7.02
N GLY A 120 1.37 -17.44 5.71
CA GLY A 120 2.46 -17.08 4.82
C GLY A 120 2.72 -15.58 4.82
N ASP A 121 1.66 -14.77 4.69
CA ASP A 121 1.78 -13.31 4.68
C ASP A 121 2.16 -12.76 6.07
N LEU A 122 1.62 -13.36 7.13
CA LEU A 122 2.01 -13.00 8.50
C LEU A 122 3.51 -13.24 8.74
N ALA A 123 4.05 -14.39 8.30
CA ALA A 123 5.47 -14.68 8.42
C ALA A 123 6.33 -13.72 7.55
N ALA A 124 5.90 -13.48 6.31
CA ALA A 124 6.60 -12.60 5.38
C ALA A 124 6.63 -11.13 5.83
N SER A 125 5.60 -10.68 6.55
CA SER A 125 5.44 -9.28 6.98
C SER A 125 6.58 -8.75 7.85
N VAL A 126 7.21 -9.62 8.64
CA VAL A 126 8.38 -9.25 9.45
C VAL A 126 9.55 -8.81 8.56
N VAL A 127 9.64 -9.37 7.35
CA VAL A 127 10.70 -9.11 6.37
C VAL A 127 10.34 -7.94 5.46
N TYR A 128 9.14 -7.92 4.88
CA TYR A 128 8.80 -6.93 3.88
C TYR A 128 8.41 -5.57 4.46
N VAL A 129 7.82 -5.49 5.67
CA VAL A 129 7.31 -4.21 6.20
C VAL A 129 8.40 -3.15 6.39
N PRO A 130 9.58 -3.45 6.97
CA PRO A 130 10.69 -2.49 7.02
C PRO A 130 11.07 -1.95 5.64
N SER A 131 11.13 -2.83 4.66
CA SER A 131 11.45 -2.50 3.28
C SER A 131 10.38 -1.64 2.62
N GLU A 132 9.09 -1.87 2.92
CA GLU A 132 8.00 -1.00 2.49
C GLU A 132 8.14 0.42 3.05
N VAL A 133 8.45 0.57 4.34
CA VAL A 133 8.66 1.89 4.96
C VAL A 133 9.81 2.64 4.28
N LEU A 134 10.91 1.96 3.97
CA LEU A 134 12.00 2.56 3.20
C LEU A 134 11.58 2.92 1.76
N LYS A 135 10.94 1.98 1.07
CA LYS A 135 10.43 2.14 -0.30
C LYS A 135 9.54 3.38 -0.38
N THR A 136 8.52 3.46 0.46
CA THR A 136 7.55 4.56 0.49
C THR A 136 8.22 5.93 0.66
N ARG A 137 9.11 6.07 1.64
CA ARG A 137 9.80 7.33 1.92
C ARG A 137 10.69 7.78 0.76
N LEU A 138 11.43 6.85 0.15
CA LEU A 138 12.24 7.15 -1.03
C LEU A 138 11.38 7.46 -2.25
N GLN A 139 10.25 6.78 -2.44
CA GLN A 139 9.29 7.06 -3.50
C GLN A 139 8.70 8.47 -3.36
N LEU A 140 8.35 8.90 -2.15
CA LEU A 140 7.85 10.25 -1.85
C LEU A 140 8.89 11.34 -2.07
N GLN A 141 10.14 11.09 -1.70
CA GLN A 141 11.21 12.04 -1.92
C GLN A 141 11.58 12.16 -3.40
N GLY A 142 11.78 11.00 -4.04
CA GLY A 142 12.45 10.89 -5.34
C GLY A 142 13.91 11.32 -5.28
N ARG A 143 14.25 12.36 -6.04
CA ARG A 143 15.63 12.83 -6.13
C ARG A 143 16.10 13.42 -4.79
N TYR A 144 17.35 13.14 -4.40
CA TYR A 144 18.02 13.85 -3.31
C TYR A 144 18.05 15.36 -3.60
N GLN A 145 17.70 16.19 -2.60
CA GLN A 145 17.51 17.64 -2.76
C GLN A 145 16.58 17.97 -3.93
N ASN A 146 15.37 17.41 -3.91
CA ASN A 146 14.40 17.59 -4.97
C ASN A 146 13.94 19.06 -5.06
N PRO A 147 14.24 19.78 -6.15
CA PRO A 147 13.80 21.18 -6.28
C PRO A 147 12.32 21.30 -6.66
N TYR A 148 11.66 20.20 -7.07
CA TYR A 148 10.31 20.21 -7.61
C TYR A 148 9.25 19.74 -6.61
N PHE A 149 9.63 19.04 -5.54
CA PHE A 149 8.69 18.47 -4.58
C PHE A 149 9.33 18.35 -3.20
N ASP A 150 8.76 19.04 -2.22
CA ASP A 150 9.15 18.89 -0.82
C ASP A 150 8.25 17.84 -0.14
N SER A 151 8.85 16.73 0.24
CA SER A 151 8.20 15.60 0.91
C SER A 151 8.42 15.58 2.42
N GLY A 152 9.27 16.48 2.95
CA GLY A 152 9.80 16.39 4.32
C GLY A 152 10.87 15.30 4.53
N TYR A 153 11.21 14.53 3.50
CA TYR A 153 12.27 13.51 3.54
C TYR A 153 13.42 13.85 2.59
N ASN A 154 14.66 13.60 3.02
CA ASN A 154 15.85 13.86 2.20
C ASN A 154 17.03 12.92 2.53
N TYR A 155 17.06 11.77 1.86
CA TYR A 155 18.06 10.71 1.97
C TYR A 155 18.90 10.63 0.69
N ARG A 156 20.20 10.37 0.81
CA ARG A 156 21.11 10.20 -0.33
C ARG A 156 20.89 8.87 -1.05
N GLY A 157 20.32 7.88 -0.36
CA GLY A 157 20.02 6.55 -0.86
C GLY A 157 19.47 5.65 0.24
N THR A 158 19.35 4.35 -0.04
CA THR A 158 18.74 3.37 0.88
C THR A 158 19.48 3.21 2.19
N VAL A 159 20.81 3.07 2.14
CA VAL A 159 21.64 2.90 3.35
C VAL A 159 21.57 4.15 4.23
N ASP A 160 21.61 5.32 3.60
CA ASP A 160 21.49 6.61 4.29
C ASP A 160 20.08 6.78 4.91
N ALA A 161 19.03 6.32 4.23
CA ALA A 161 17.68 6.29 4.76
C ALA A 161 17.58 5.41 6.00
N VAL A 162 18.07 4.16 5.95
CA VAL A 162 18.09 3.26 7.13
C VAL A 162 18.81 3.92 8.30
N ARG A 163 20.03 4.41 8.06
CA ARG A 163 20.86 5.02 9.11
C ARG A 163 20.18 6.23 9.73
N THR A 164 19.56 7.08 8.89
CA THR A 164 18.88 8.29 9.34
C THR A 164 17.64 7.97 10.15
N ILE A 165 16.81 7.02 9.69
CA ILE A 165 15.59 6.58 10.38
C ILE A 165 15.95 5.99 11.74
N VAL A 166 16.90 5.05 11.79
CA VAL A 166 17.29 4.39 13.05
C VAL A 166 17.89 5.40 14.03
N ARG A 167 18.68 6.37 13.57
CA ARG A 167 19.32 7.37 14.43
C ARG A 167 18.33 8.43 14.94
N GLN A 168 17.40 8.88 14.12
CA GLN A 168 16.53 10.02 14.43
C GLN A 168 15.17 9.61 15.00
N GLU A 169 14.60 8.50 14.51
CA GLU A 169 13.26 8.04 14.88
C GLU A 169 13.28 6.71 15.67
N GLY A 170 14.43 6.05 15.74
CA GLY A 170 14.60 4.76 16.40
C GLY A 170 14.33 3.56 15.49
N ALA A 171 14.77 2.37 15.91
CA ALA A 171 14.61 1.14 15.12
C ALA A 171 13.14 0.74 14.90
N GLY A 172 12.26 1.02 15.86
CA GLY A 172 10.82 0.75 15.74
C GLY A 172 10.14 1.55 14.62
N ALA A 173 10.76 2.63 14.14
CA ALA A 173 10.20 3.44 13.07
C ALA A 173 10.15 2.74 11.71
N LEU A 174 10.95 1.67 11.54
CA LEU A 174 10.90 0.78 10.38
C LEU A 174 9.61 -0.06 10.33
N PHE A 175 8.93 -0.23 11.47
CA PHE A 175 7.67 -0.96 11.57
C PHE A 175 6.48 -0.02 11.78
N HIS A 176 6.64 1.29 11.49
CA HIS A 176 5.52 2.21 11.55
C HIS A 176 4.41 1.79 10.59
N GLY A 177 3.19 1.64 11.11
CA GLY A 177 2.04 1.23 10.32
C GLY A 177 1.86 -0.29 10.19
N TYR A 178 2.70 -1.11 10.85
CA TYR A 178 2.66 -2.59 10.77
C TYR A 178 1.25 -3.18 10.89
N GLY A 179 0.49 -2.79 11.94
CA GLY A 179 -0.88 -3.29 12.12
C GLY A 179 -1.84 -2.87 11.00
N ALA A 180 -1.69 -1.67 10.45
CA ALA A 180 -2.50 -1.21 9.32
C ALA A 180 -2.10 -1.90 8.01
N THR A 181 -0.84 -2.29 7.86
CA THR A 181 -0.34 -3.11 6.74
C THR A 181 -0.95 -4.51 6.83
N LEU A 182 -0.77 -5.21 7.96
CA LEU A 182 -1.34 -6.55 8.18
C LEU A 182 -2.86 -6.61 8.00
N PHE A 183 -3.58 -5.62 8.52
CA PHE A 183 -5.03 -5.58 8.41
C PHE A 183 -5.51 -5.58 6.94
N ARG A 184 -4.71 -5.02 6.03
CA ARG A 184 -5.00 -4.99 4.60
C ARG A 184 -4.50 -6.26 3.91
N ASP A 185 -3.25 -6.63 4.19
CA ASP A 185 -2.53 -7.62 3.37
C ASP A 185 -2.97 -9.04 3.72
N LEU A 186 -3.15 -9.35 5.02
CA LEU A 186 -3.52 -10.71 5.43
C LEU A 186 -4.84 -11.20 4.82
N PRO A 187 -5.95 -10.42 4.83
CA PRO A 187 -7.18 -10.85 4.18
C PRO A 187 -7.05 -10.98 2.66
N PHE A 188 -6.28 -10.08 2.03
CA PHE A 188 -6.07 -10.12 0.59
C PHE A 188 -5.28 -11.36 0.17
N SER A 189 -4.16 -11.65 0.84
CA SER A 189 -3.32 -12.82 0.60
C SER A 189 -4.09 -14.13 0.82
N ALA A 190 -4.85 -14.23 1.91
CA ALA A 190 -5.68 -15.40 2.22
C ALA A 190 -6.72 -15.68 1.11
N LEU A 191 -7.45 -14.65 0.67
CA LEU A 191 -8.44 -14.79 -0.40
C LEU A 191 -7.79 -15.05 -1.77
N GLN A 192 -6.71 -14.34 -2.09
CA GLN A 192 -6.02 -14.49 -3.37
C GLN A 192 -5.55 -15.93 -3.56
N PHE A 193 -4.89 -16.54 -2.57
CA PHE A 193 -4.37 -17.90 -2.70
C PHE A 193 -5.48 -18.95 -2.69
N MET A 194 -6.54 -18.76 -1.90
CA MET A 194 -7.72 -19.62 -1.97
C MET A 194 -8.35 -19.60 -3.36
N PHE A 195 -8.55 -18.42 -3.95
CA PHE A 195 -9.13 -18.30 -5.29
C PHE A 195 -8.20 -18.79 -6.39
N TRP A 196 -6.90 -18.53 -6.26
CA TRP A 196 -5.92 -18.94 -7.25
C TRP A 196 -5.78 -20.45 -7.31
N GLU A 197 -5.59 -21.13 -6.18
CA GLU A 197 -5.50 -22.59 -6.16
C GLU A 197 -6.80 -23.22 -6.66
N GLN A 198 -7.96 -22.67 -6.28
CA GLN A 198 -9.24 -23.15 -6.79
C GLN A 198 -9.36 -22.99 -8.31
N ALA A 199 -8.94 -21.85 -8.84
CA ALA A 199 -8.95 -21.57 -10.27
C ALA A 199 -7.96 -22.47 -11.02
N GLN A 200 -6.79 -22.77 -10.42
CA GLN A 200 -5.85 -23.74 -10.97
C GLN A 200 -6.46 -25.14 -11.02
N SER A 201 -7.10 -25.62 -9.94
CA SER A 201 -7.78 -26.92 -9.93
C SER A 201 -8.80 -27.04 -11.06
N TRP A 202 -9.67 -26.04 -11.21
CA TRP A 202 -10.64 -26.01 -12.32
C TRP A 202 -9.98 -25.95 -13.70
N ALA A 203 -8.88 -25.20 -13.86
CA ALA A 203 -8.16 -25.12 -15.13
C ALA A 203 -7.48 -26.45 -15.49
N HIS A 204 -6.93 -27.17 -14.51
CA HIS A 204 -6.34 -28.49 -14.69
C HIS A 204 -7.40 -29.54 -15.04
N GLU A 205 -8.55 -29.53 -14.35
CA GLU A 205 -9.70 -30.39 -14.67
C GLU A 205 -10.23 -30.11 -16.07
N TRP A 206 -10.32 -28.84 -16.48
CA TRP A 206 -10.85 -28.49 -17.79
C TRP A 206 -9.89 -28.90 -18.93
N LYS A 207 -8.58 -28.69 -18.76
CA LYS A 207 -7.58 -29.04 -19.78
C LYS A 207 -7.15 -30.50 -19.75
N GLN A 208 -7.42 -31.22 -18.67
CA GLN A 208 -6.96 -32.61 -18.45
C GLN A 208 -5.43 -32.74 -18.63
N SER A 209 -4.68 -31.74 -18.18
CA SER A 209 -3.22 -31.69 -18.33
C SER A 209 -2.56 -30.94 -17.18
N ARG A 210 -1.35 -31.39 -16.79
CA ARG A 210 -0.50 -30.72 -15.81
C ARG A 210 -0.01 -29.36 -16.30
N ASP A 211 0.06 -29.13 -17.61
CA ASP A 211 0.39 -27.82 -18.18
C ASP A 211 -0.86 -27.14 -18.74
N ILE A 212 -1.43 -26.20 -18.00
CA ILE A 212 -2.56 -25.40 -18.46
C ILE A 212 -2.16 -24.35 -19.50
N GLY A 213 -0.87 -24.02 -19.60
CA GLY A 213 -0.32 -23.04 -20.53
C GLY A 213 -0.39 -21.60 -20.02
N LEU A 214 0.52 -20.78 -20.54
CA LEU A 214 0.74 -19.39 -20.08
C LEU A 214 -0.52 -18.51 -20.04
N PRO A 215 -1.44 -18.55 -21.03
CA PRO A 215 -2.64 -17.71 -20.98
C PRO A 215 -3.53 -18.06 -19.78
N LEU A 216 -3.71 -19.36 -19.51
CA LEU A 216 -4.55 -19.82 -18.40
C LEU A 216 -3.89 -19.53 -17.05
N ASP A 217 -2.58 -19.78 -16.91
CA ASP A 217 -1.84 -19.41 -15.69
C ASP A 217 -1.96 -17.92 -15.35
N PHE A 218 -1.88 -17.06 -16.37
CA PHE A 218 -2.10 -15.64 -16.20
C PHE A 218 -3.55 -15.31 -15.81
N LEU A 219 -4.53 -15.91 -16.49
CA LEU A 219 -5.95 -15.64 -16.24
C LEU A 219 -6.43 -16.13 -14.86
N THR A 220 -5.96 -17.30 -14.40
CA THR A 220 -6.29 -17.80 -13.06
C THR A 220 -5.69 -16.90 -11.98
N GLY A 221 -4.42 -16.48 -12.14
CA GLY A 221 -3.78 -15.53 -11.25
C GLY A 221 -4.44 -14.15 -11.26
N ALA A 222 -4.78 -13.63 -12.45
CA ALA A 222 -5.41 -12.33 -12.62
C ALA A 222 -6.86 -12.32 -12.10
N GLY A 223 -7.62 -13.39 -12.34
CA GLY A 223 -8.97 -13.55 -11.82
C GLY A 223 -8.99 -13.63 -10.30
N ALA A 224 -8.10 -14.43 -9.71
CA ALA A 224 -7.95 -14.56 -8.27
C ALA A 224 -7.57 -13.23 -7.59
N GLY A 225 -6.56 -12.52 -8.11
CA GLY A 225 -6.15 -11.22 -7.59
C GLY A 225 -7.23 -10.15 -7.75
N GLY A 226 -7.96 -10.16 -8.87
CA GLY A 226 -9.10 -9.27 -9.11
C GLY A 226 -10.23 -9.48 -8.12
N LEU A 227 -10.64 -10.74 -7.91
CA LEU A 227 -11.73 -11.09 -7.00
C LEU A 227 -11.35 -10.81 -5.54
N ALA A 228 -10.15 -11.18 -5.12
CA ALA A 228 -9.63 -10.85 -3.79
C ALA A 228 -9.60 -9.32 -3.58
N GLY A 229 -9.09 -8.57 -4.57
CA GLY A 229 -9.03 -7.11 -4.52
C GLY A 229 -10.40 -6.45 -4.44
N ALA A 230 -11.41 -6.99 -5.13
CA ALA A 230 -12.79 -6.53 -5.03
C ALA A 230 -13.35 -6.77 -3.62
N MET A 231 -13.15 -7.97 -3.07
CA MET A 231 -13.67 -8.35 -1.75
C MET A 231 -13.02 -7.58 -0.60
N THR A 232 -11.73 -7.27 -0.71
CA THR A 232 -11.01 -6.49 0.31
C THR A 232 -11.14 -4.97 0.12
N CYS A 233 -11.79 -4.51 -0.95
CA CYS A 233 -11.94 -3.09 -1.27
C CYS A 233 -12.55 -2.25 -0.12
N PRO A 234 -13.57 -2.71 0.63
CA PRO A 234 -14.11 -1.95 1.76
C PRO A 234 -13.07 -1.65 2.84
N LEU A 235 -12.16 -2.60 3.10
CA LEU A 235 -11.07 -2.44 4.08
C LEU A 235 -10.06 -1.40 3.60
N ASP A 236 -9.74 -1.43 2.31
CA ASP A 236 -8.87 -0.45 1.65
C ASP A 236 -9.47 0.97 1.73
N VAL A 237 -10.77 1.13 1.48
CA VAL A 237 -11.43 2.44 1.55
C VAL A 237 -11.35 3.03 2.96
N VAL A 238 -11.57 2.24 4.01
CA VAL A 238 -11.52 2.75 5.38
C VAL A 238 -10.09 3.20 5.73
N LYS A 239 -9.10 2.39 5.39
CA LYS A 239 -7.69 2.70 5.62
C LYS A 239 -7.26 3.96 4.87
N THR A 240 -7.59 4.06 3.58
CA THR A 240 -7.26 5.25 2.77
C THR A 240 -7.90 6.52 3.32
N ARG A 241 -9.15 6.47 3.80
CA ARG A 241 -9.79 7.61 4.45
C ARG A 241 -9.14 8.00 5.77
N LEU A 242 -8.73 7.03 6.59
CA LEU A 242 -8.01 7.32 7.84
C LEU A 242 -6.66 7.99 7.58
N GLN A 243 -6.00 7.65 6.48
CA GLN A 243 -4.66 8.15 6.15
C GLN A 243 -4.65 9.46 5.38
N THR A 244 -5.69 9.73 4.59
CA THR A 244 -5.82 10.96 3.79
C THR A 244 -6.43 12.12 4.57
N GLN A 245 -6.92 11.89 5.79
CA GLN A 245 -7.44 12.95 6.64
C GLN A 245 -6.33 13.92 7.04
N VAL A 246 -6.46 15.15 6.55
CA VAL A 246 -5.70 16.28 7.05
C VAL A 246 -6.33 16.68 8.39
N ARG A 247 -5.58 16.52 9.48
CA ARG A 247 -6.00 17.03 10.78
C ARG A 247 -6.00 18.56 10.70
N SER A 248 -7.17 19.15 10.61
CA SER A 248 -7.35 20.60 10.74
C SER A 248 -7.33 20.92 12.23
N ASP A 249 -6.14 21.13 12.80
CA ASP A 249 -6.03 21.71 14.14
C ASP A 249 -6.49 23.18 14.03
N VAL A 250 -7.80 23.41 14.10
CA VAL A 250 -8.33 24.74 14.38
C VAL A 250 -8.10 24.96 15.88
N PRO A 251 -7.27 25.93 16.31
CA PRO A 251 -7.24 26.28 17.70
C PRO A 251 -8.63 26.79 18.04
N SER A 252 -9.37 26.05 18.87
CA SER A 252 -10.61 26.52 19.46
C SER A 252 -10.29 27.79 20.25
N SER A 253 -10.46 28.96 19.61
CA SER A 253 -10.47 30.22 20.31
C SER A 253 -11.64 30.13 21.30
N ARG A 254 -11.28 30.10 22.59
CA ARG A 254 -12.25 30.24 23.66
C ARG A 254 -13.06 31.50 23.38
N SER A 255 -14.36 31.33 23.20
CA SER A 255 -15.34 32.40 23.11
C SER A 255 -15.30 33.21 24.41
N SER A 256 -14.66 34.38 24.39
CA SER A 256 -14.94 35.43 25.36
C SER A 256 -16.29 36.05 25.01
N PRO A 257 -17.20 36.27 25.97
CA PRO A 257 -18.50 36.89 25.68
C PRO A 257 -18.31 38.39 25.33
N PRO A 258 -19.24 38.99 24.57
CA PRO A 258 -19.13 40.39 24.17
C PRO A 258 -19.31 41.32 25.38
N PRO A 259 -18.70 42.52 25.39
CA PRO A 259 -18.94 43.49 26.45
C PRO A 259 -20.37 44.02 26.33
N SER A 260 -21.11 43.92 27.43
CA SER A 260 -22.38 44.62 27.62
C SER A 260 -22.12 46.12 27.79
N THR A 261 -22.47 46.94 26.81
CA THR A 261 -22.58 48.39 26.98
C THR A 261 -24.05 48.79 26.90
N SER A 262 -24.61 49.09 28.08
CA SER A 262 -25.90 49.73 28.28
C SER A 262 -25.88 51.19 27.79
N SER A 263 -26.99 51.59 27.19
CA SER A 263 -27.29 52.91 26.65
C SER A 263 -27.45 53.99 27.73
N SER A 264 -27.07 55.23 27.41
CA SER A 264 -27.75 56.45 27.87
C SER A 264 -27.49 57.62 26.91
N LEU A 265 -28.53 58.45 26.72
CA LEU A 265 -28.75 59.40 25.63
C LEU A 265 -28.35 60.87 25.98
N LYS A 266 -27.90 61.60 24.94
CA LYS A 266 -28.16 63.02 24.54
C LYS A 266 -27.44 64.20 25.25
N PRO A 267 -27.42 65.45 24.69
CA PRO A 267 -26.83 65.92 23.40
C PRO A 267 -26.08 67.29 23.50
N GLY A 268 -25.28 67.72 22.49
CA GLY A 268 -24.86 69.15 22.39
C GLY A 268 -23.67 69.53 21.49
N SER A 269 -23.96 70.38 20.48
CA SER A 269 -23.14 71.40 19.76
C SER A 269 -21.90 71.04 18.91
N SER A 270 -22.12 71.04 17.58
CA SER A 270 -21.52 71.90 16.50
C SER A 270 -19.99 71.95 16.20
N PRO A 271 -19.58 72.27 14.93
CA PRO A 271 -18.41 71.69 14.21
C PRO A 271 -17.41 72.78 13.71
N PRO A 272 -16.65 72.65 12.59
CA PRO A 272 -15.99 71.51 11.89
C PRO A 272 -14.46 71.71 11.74
N ASP A 273 -13.72 70.72 11.22
CA ASP A 273 -12.75 70.94 10.11
C ASP A 273 -12.05 69.63 9.68
N VAL A 274 -11.90 69.49 8.35
CA VAL A 274 -11.27 68.39 7.59
C VAL A 274 -10.51 69.09 6.43
N PRO A 275 -9.60 68.47 5.65
CA PRO A 275 -8.56 67.45 5.87
C PRO A 275 -7.15 67.92 5.40
N SER A 276 -6.09 67.20 5.74
CA SER A 276 -4.93 67.00 4.82
C SER A 276 -4.08 65.82 5.29
N LYS A 277 -4.03 64.72 4.50
CA LYS A 277 -3.03 64.38 3.47
C LYS A 277 -1.68 63.89 4.02
N HIS A 278 -1.49 62.57 3.88
CA HIS A 278 -0.30 61.86 3.40
C HIS A 278 1.10 62.44 3.65
N THR A 279 1.90 61.66 4.38
CA THR A 279 3.34 61.42 4.18
C THR A 279 3.55 59.93 4.54
N SER A 280 3.95 59.05 3.62
CA SER A 280 5.30 58.84 3.06
C SER A 280 6.26 58.18 4.05
N GLU A 281 6.68 56.97 3.65
CA GLU A 281 8.03 56.43 3.75
C GLU A 281 8.57 55.81 5.06
N ALA A 282 8.84 54.50 4.90
CA ALA A 282 10.15 53.87 5.08
C ALA A 282 10.62 53.39 6.47
N SER A 283 11.02 52.11 6.42
CA SER A 283 12.22 51.52 7.03
C SER A 283 12.08 50.68 8.31
N SER A 284 12.43 49.40 8.11
CA SER A 284 13.17 48.48 8.98
C SER A 284 12.77 48.31 10.45
N SER A 285 12.33 47.10 10.78
CA SER A 285 13.05 46.24 11.72
C SER A 285 12.44 44.83 11.74
N LYS A 286 13.29 43.81 11.63
CA LYS A 286 12.96 42.43 12.04
C LYS A 286 12.61 42.43 13.53
N PRO A 287 11.84 41.45 13.98
CA PRO A 287 12.49 40.42 14.79
C PRO A 287 12.16 38.98 14.35
N GLN A 288 13.16 38.13 14.52
CA GLN A 288 13.07 36.68 14.49
C GLN A 288 12.27 36.17 15.70
N SER A 289 11.44 35.16 15.45
CA SER A 289 11.27 33.90 16.22
C SER A 289 9.80 33.51 16.28
N ALA A 290 9.41 32.54 15.45
CA ALA A 290 8.20 31.76 15.67
C ALA A 290 8.54 30.31 15.34
N SER A 291 8.79 29.56 16.41
CA SER A 291 8.67 28.10 16.55
C SER A 291 8.12 27.38 15.31
N GLN A 292 9.01 26.72 14.56
CA GLN A 292 8.60 25.72 13.57
C GLN A 292 7.86 24.60 14.28
N ALA A 293 6.56 24.48 14.01
CA ALA A 293 5.77 23.32 14.41
C ALA A 293 6.39 22.03 13.83
N PRO A 294 6.34 20.89 14.55
CA PRO A 294 6.86 19.64 14.01
C PRO A 294 6.09 19.26 12.73
N PRO A 295 6.77 18.69 11.72
CA PRO A 295 6.15 18.37 10.44
C PRO A 295 4.98 17.41 10.62
N GLN A 296 3.87 17.72 9.94
CA GLN A 296 2.60 16.99 9.95
C GLN A 296 2.83 15.51 9.60
N LYS A 297 2.77 14.63 10.61
CA LYS A 297 3.09 13.20 10.47
C LYS A 297 1.92 12.45 9.82
N ARG A 298 1.80 12.53 8.49
CA ARG A 298 0.86 11.68 7.72
C ARG A 298 1.41 10.25 7.69
N LEU A 299 0.60 9.28 8.11
CA LEU A 299 0.90 7.86 7.92
C LEU A 299 0.63 7.50 6.46
N ILE A 300 1.69 7.40 5.66
CA ILE A 300 1.61 7.16 4.22
C ILE A 300 1.61 5.64 4.00
N SER A 301 0.52 5.11 3.46
CA SER A 301 0.45 3.73 2.98
C SER A 301 0.35 3.73 1.46
N THR A 302 1.14 2.88 0.82
CA THR A 302 1.16 2.55 -0.63
C THR A 302 -0.11 1.85 -1.11
N SER A 303 -1.28 2.42 -0.84
CA SER A 303 -2.55 1.77 -1.17
C SER A 303 -2.86 1.83 -2.66
N SER A 304 -3.66 0.86 -3.11
CA SER A 304 -4.15 0.70 -4.48
C SER A 304 -5.00 1.88 -4.97
N PRO A 305 -5.30 1.99 -6.29
CA PRO A 305 -5.64 3.24 -6.93
C PRO A 305 -7.03 3.75 -6.53
N SER A 306 -7.11 4.43 -5.39
CA SER A 306 -8.14 5.42 -5.15
C SER A 306 -7.63 6.73 -5.76
N THR A 307 -8.11 7.05 -6.95
CA THR A 307 -7.75 8.25 -7.74
C THR A 307 -8.35 9.55 -7.17
N HIS A 308 -8.84 9.55 -5.93
CA HIS A 308 -9.67 10.64 -5.41
C HIS A 308 -8.95 11.43 -4.32
N THR A 309 -8.66 12.69 -4.63
CA THR A 309 -8.32 13.73 -3.66
C THR A 309 -9.56 14.06 -2.82
N PRO A 310 -9.48 14.13 -1.48
CA PRO A 310 -10.66 14.46 -0.66
C PRO A 310 -11.26 15.80 -1.10
N LYS A 311 -12.58 15.84 -1.30
CA LYS A 311 -13.29 17.13 -1.49
C LYS A 311 -13.21 17.92 -0.17
N PRO A 312 -13.02 19.26 -0.21
CA PRO A 312 -13.17 20.09 0.98
C PRO A 312 -14.56 19.83 1.60
N GLY A 313 -14.61 19.32 2.83
CA GLY A 313 -15.86 18.97 3.53
C GLY A 313 -16.17 17.48 3.68
N SER A 314 -15.29 16.55 3.28
CA SER A 314 -15.46 15.14 3.64
C SER A 314 -15.33 14.97 5.17
N VAL A 315 -16.37 14.45 5.81
CA VAL A 315 -16.46 14.32 7.27
C VAL A 315 -15.34 13.41 7.80
N MET A 316 -14.63 13.90 8.82
CA MET A 316 -13.46 13.25 9.41
C MET A 316 -13.86 12.00 10.20
N LEU A 317 -13.09 10.91 10.05
CA LEU A 317 -13.19 9.74 10.92
C LEU A 317 -12.21 9.90 12.09
N GLU A 318 -12.67 10.53 13.17
CA GLU A 318 -11.99 10.43 14.47
C GLU A 318 -12.29 9.08 15.13
N THR A 319 -11.85 7.97 14.53
CA THR A 319 -11.98 6.67 15.20
C THR A 319 -10.79 5.77 14.94
N SER A 320 -10.26 5.20 16.01
CA SER A 320 -9.18 4.21 16.01
C SER A 320 -9.63 2.82 15.53
N SER A 321 -10.92 2.61 15.30
CA SER A 321 -11.52 1.32 14.94
C SER A 321 -12.04 1.30 13.50
N VAL A 322 -11.53 0.34 12.73
CA VAL A 322 -11.93 0.10 11.34
C VAL A 322 -13.43 -0.19 11.20
N ILE A 323 -14.01 -0.90 12.15
CA ILE A 323 -15.43 -1.27 12.15
C ILE A 323 -16.31 -0.02 12.23
N SER A 324 -15.91 0.94 13.08
CA SER A 324 -16.58 2.24 13.16
C SER A 324 -16.43 3.04 11.86
N GLY A 325 -15.27 2.97 11.22
CA GLY A 325 -15.04 3.57 9.91
C GLY A 325 -15.94 2.97 8.82
N LEU A 326 -16.05 1.65 8.74
CA LEU A 326 -16.95 0.96 7.81
C LEU A 326 -18.41 1.36 8.04
N LYS A 327 -18.86 1.35 9.30
CA LYS A 327 -20.22 1.72 9.69
C LYS A 327 -20.52 3.19 9.37
N PHE A 328 -19.54 4.07 9.57
CA PHE A 328 -19.67 5.48 9.24
C PHE A 328 -19.82 5.69 7.72
N ILE A 329 -18.94 5.11 6.91
CA ILE A 329 -19.00 5.21 5.45
C ILE A 329 -20.33 4.66 4.91
N TYR A 330 -20.79 3.55 5.47
CA TYR A 330 -22.10 2.98 5.13
C TYR A 330 -23.25 3.94 5.44
N ARG A 331 -23.19 4.63 6.59
CA ARG A 331 -24.22 5.61 6.97
C ARG A 331 -24.20 6.86 6.09
N THR A 332 -23.04 7.29 5.62
CA THR A 332 -22.92 8.54 4.84
C THR A 332 -23.07 8.33 3.33
N GLU A 333 -22.57 7.23 2.79
CA GLU A 333 -22.45 6.98 1.35
C GLU A 333 -23.07 5.64 0.91
N GLY A 334 -23.63 4.86 1.84
CA GLY A 334 -24.17 3.53 1.56
C GLY A 334 -23.11 2.52 1.13
N VAL A 335 -23.56 1.44 0.50
CA VAL A 335 -22.69 0.36 -0.02
C VAL A 335 -21.75 0.88 -1.12
N GLY A 336 -22.20 1.85 -1.92
CA GLY A 336 -21.37 2.47 -2.96
C GLY A 336 -20.11 3.14 -2.43
N GLY A 337 -20.15 3.65 -1.18
CA GLY A 337 -18.98 4.20 -0.51
C GLY A 337 -17.90 3.16 -0.21
N TRP A 338 -18.28 1.92 0.10
CA TRP A 338 -17.33 0.82 0.40
C TRP A 338 -16.55 0.34 -0.82
N PHE A 339 -17.13 0.42 -2.01
CA PHE A 339 -16.50 -0.03 -3.26
C PHE A 339 -16.03 1.13 -4.13
N ARG A 340 -15.86 2.32 -3.54
CA ARG A 340 -15.37 3.49 -4.26
C ARG A 340 -13.92 3.27 -4.68
N GLY A 341 -13.67 3.24 -5.99
CA GLY A 341 -12.35 2.94 -6.56
C GLY A 341 -12.08 1.45 -6.80
N VAL A 342 -13.11 0.60 -6.70
CA VAL A 342 -12.96 -0.85 -6.94
C VAL A 342 -12.46 -1.18 -8.34
N GLY A 343 -12.90 -0.46 -9.38
CA GLY A 343 -12.49 -0.71 -10.77
C GLY A 343 -10.97 -0.64 -10.96
N PRO A 344 -10.34 0.52 -10.67
CA PRO A 344 -8.89 0.62 -10.70
C PRO A 344 -8.17 -0.39 -9.79
N ARG A 345 -8.71 -0.70 -8.60
CA ARG A 345 -8.16 -1.73 -7.69
C ARG A 345 -8.12 -3.09 -8.35
N VAL A 346 -9.23 -3.53 -8.92
CA VAL A 346 -9.36 -4.84 -9.58
C VAL A 346 -8.41 -4.94 -10.76
N VAL A 347 -8.38 -3.94 -11.64
CA VAL A 347 -7.45 -3.94 -12.79
C VAL A 347 -6.01 -4.05 -12.32
N TRP A 348 -5.65 -3.31 -11.28
CA TRP A 348 -4.31 -3.33 -10.71
C TRP A 348 -3.94 -4.70 -10.13
N THR A 349 -4.77 -5.25 -9.23
CA THR A 349 -4.49 -6.54 -8.59
C THR A 349 -4.50 -7.67 -9.60
N SER A 350 -5.40 -7.64 -10.58
CA SER A 350 -5.43 -8.63 -11.64
C SER A 350 -4.13 -8.66 -12.44
N ILE A 351 -3.61 -7.50 -12.88
CA ILE A 351 -2.37 -7.45 -13.64
C ILE A 351 -1.19 -7.92 -12.79
N GLN A 352 -1.09 -7.42 -11.55
CA GLN A 352 0.00 -7.77 -10.65
C GLN A 352 0.01 -9.27 -10.31
N SER A 353 -1.12 -9.81 -9.85
CA SER A 353 -1.25 -11.23 -9.48
C SER A 353 -1.10 -12.14 -10.71
N GLY A 354 -1.64 -11.75 -11.86
CA GLY A 354 -1.49 -12.49 -13.11
C GLY A 354 -0.02 -12.61 -13.53
N CYS A 355 0.74 -11.51 -13.54
CA CYS A 355 2.17 -11.55 -13.88
C CYS A 355 3.00 -12.34 -12.86
N MET A 356 2.75 -12.12 -11.56
CA MET A 356 3.46 -12.81 -10.48
C MET A 356 3.25 -14.33 -10.55
N LEU A 357 1.99 -14.78 -10.64
CA LEU A 357 1.65 -16.20 -10.59
C LEU A 357 1.97 -16.93 -11.90
N LEU A 358 1.88 -16.24 -13.04
CA LEU A 358 2.40 -16.74 -14.31
C LEU A 358 3.90 -17.04 -14.21
N LEU A 359 4.68 -16.11 -13.66
CA LEU A 359 6.12 -16.31 -13.50
C LEU A 359 6.44 -17.35 -12.45
N TYR A 360 5.69 -17.40 -11.35
CA TYR A 360 5.79 -18.49 -10.38
C TYR A 360 5.68 -19.83 -11.10
N GLN A 361 4.61 -20.05 -11.88
CA GLN A 361 4.41 -21.31 -12.62
C GLN A 361 5.51 -21.57 -13.64
N THR A 362 5.91 -20.54 -14.39
CA THR A 362 6.96 -20.66 -15.42
C THR A 362 8.31 -21.05 -14.82
N ILE A 363 8.69 -20.40 -13.71
CA ILE A 363 9.95 -20.66 -13.02
C ILE A 363 9.90 -22.01 -12.32
N LEU A 364 8.77 -22.36 -11.71
CA LEU A 364 8.56 -23.66 -11.08
C LEU A 364 8.78 -24.80 -12.08
N ARG A 365 8.14 -24.74 -13.26
CA ARG A 365 8.33 -25.72 -14.35
C ARG A 365 9.78 -25.80 -14.81
N LYS A 366 10.49 -24.66 -14.85
CA LYS A 366 11.92 -24.64 -15.20
C LYS A 366 12.79 -25.26 -14.12
N LEU A 367 12.49 -25.01 -12.84
CA LEU A 367 13.23 -25.58 -11.71
C LEU A 367 13.00 -27.10 -11.60
N GLU A 368 11.78 -27.58 -11.86
CA GLU A 368 11.49 -29.03 -11.91
C GLU A 368 12.36 -29.76 -12.95
N VAL A 369 12.66 -29.11 -14.09
CA VAL A 369 13.52 -29.68 -15.14
C VAL A 369 15.01 -29.51 -14.83
N LEU A 370 15.42 -28.36 -14.27
CA LEU A 370 16.82 -28.02 -14.05
C LEU A 370 17.41 -28.62 -12.77
N MET A 371 16.58 -28.84 -11.75
CA MET A 371 16.96 -29.40 -10.46
C MET A 371 15.98 -30.51 -10.10
N PRO A 372 15.95 -31.64 -10.82
CA PRO A 372 15.23 -32.80 -10.33
C PRO A 372 15.91 -33.20 -9.02
N LEU A 373 15.27 -32.90 -7.88
CA LEU A 373 15.68 -33.46 -6.60
C LEU A 373 15.45 -34.96 -6.75
N SER A 374 16.53 -35.70 -7.01
CA SER A 374 16.51 -37.14 -7.10
C SER A 374 15.88 -37.69 -5.83
N ASP A 375 14.97 -38.65 -5.97
CA ASP A 375 14.55 -39.58 -4.92
C ASP A 375 15.73 -40.47 -4.45
N GLU A 376 16.96 -39.96 -4.39
CA GLU A 376 18.18 -40.69 -3.98
C GLU A 376 18.30 -40.86 -2.46
N LEU A 377 17.28 -40.47 -1.69
CA LEU A 377 17.18 -40.79 -0.26
C LEU A 377 16.15 -41.90 0.03
N THR A 378 15.53 -42.49 -0.99
CA THR A 378 14.53 -43.56 -0.83
C THR A 378 15.01 -44.94 -1.32
N GLU A 379 16.25 -45.08 -1.80
CA GLU A 379 16.89 -46.38 -2.12
C GLU A 379 17.96 -46.82 -1.11
N ILE A 380 18.09 -46.13 0.04
CA ILE A 380 18.90 -46.61 1.17
C ILE A 380 18.02 -46.70 2.42
N GLN A 381 17.07 -47.63 2.39
CA GLN A 381 16.53 -48.39 3.53
C GLN A 381 15.60 -49.47 3.00
#